data_AF-A0A6M4FS39-F1
#
_entry.id   AF-A0A6M4FS39-F1
#
_cell.length_a   1.000
_cell.length_b   1.000
_cell.length_c   1.000
_cell.angle_alpha   90.00
_cell.angle_beta   90.00
_cell.angle_gamma   90.00
#
_symmetry.space_group_name_H-M   'P 1'
#
loop_
_entity.id
_entity.type
_entity.pdbx_description
1 polymer ?
#
loop_
_entity_poly.entity_id
_entity_poly.type
_entity_poly.pdbx_seq_one_letter_code
_entity_poly.pdbx_strand_id
1 'polypeptide(L)' 'MTSPALRKERIGITHAAQLLGVRVTELKDALRHGRDLRGHAPPQPIVRGAGSSGTQMLFLLGDVMDVAELMASS' A
#
# COMPACT_ATOMS: atom_id res chain seq x y z
N MET A 1 1.37 12.75 -14.57
CA MET A 1 0.05 12.10 -14.67
C MET A 1 0.24 10.66 -15.09
N THR A 2 -0.06 9.72 -14.20
CA THR A 2 0.06 8.28 -14.43
C THR A 2 -1.05 7.81 -15.39
N SER A 3 -0.72 7.03 -16.42
CA SER A 3 -1.73 6.49 -17.36
C SER A 3 -2.83 5.71 -16.61
N PRO A 4 -4.11 5.77 -17.04
CA PRO A 4 -5.20 4.98 -16.43
C PRO A 4 -4.91 3.47 -16.39
N ALA A 5 -4.13 2.96 -17.35
CA ALA A 5 -3.69 1.57 -17.36
C ALA A 5 -2.71 1.27 -16.23
N LEU A 6 -1.78 2.20 -15.98
CA LEU A 6 -0.74 2.08 -14.96
C LEU A 6 -1.33 2.17 -13.55
N ARG A 7 -2.37 2.98 -13.34
CA ARG A 7 -3.08 3.04 -12.03
C ARG A 7 -3.71 1.72 -11.60
N LYS A 8 -4.07 0.85 -12.55
CA LYS A 8 -4.66 -0.48 -12.29
C LYS A 8 -3.61 -1.58 -12.10
N GLU A 9 -2.33 -1.25 -12.24
CA GLU A 9 -1.24 -2.21 -12.03
C GLU A 9 -1.25 -2.73 -10.59
N ARG A 10 -0.99 -4.02 -10.42
CA ARG A 10 -0.96 -4.68 -9.11
C ARG A 10 0.48 -4.75 -8.62
N ILE A 11 0.74 -4.15 -7.47
CA ILE A 11 2.07 -4.16 -6.86
C ILE A 11 2.05 -4.89 -5.52
N GLY A 12 3.17 -5.54 -5.19
CA GLY A 12 3.35 -6.21 -3.91
C GLY A 12 3.67 -5.25 -2.77
N ILE A 13 3.51 -5.72 -1.53
CA ILE A 13 3.72 -4.92 -0.31
C ILE A 13 5.10 -4.26 -0.20
N THR A 14 6.17 -4.91 -0.70
CA THR A 14 7.52 -4.34 -0.68
C THR A 14 7.59 -3.07 -1.52
N HIS A 15 7.03 -3.13 -2.74
CA HIS A 15 7.01 -1.97 -3.64
C HIS A 15 6.06 -0.89 -3.10
N ALA A 16 4.91 -1.28 -2.56
CA ALA A 16 3.99 -0.32 -1.94
C ALA A 16 4.65 0.45 -0.78
N ALA A 17 5.34 -0.25 0.12
CA ALA A 17 6.06 0.39 1.23
C ALA A 17 7.16 1.35 0.75
N GLN A 18 7.89 0.98 -0.30
CA GLN A 18 8.91 1.83 -0.91
C GLN A 18 8.32 3.13 -1.46
N LEU A 19 7.21 3.06 -2.20
CA LEU A 19 6.53 4.25 -2.76
C LEU A 19 5.99 5.17 -1.67
N LEU A 20 5.50 4.61 -0.57
CA LEU A 20 5.02 5.35 0.60
C LEU A 20 6.16 5.89 1.49
N GLY A 21 7.42 5.50 1.22
CA GLY A 21 8.57 5.88 2.03
C GLY A 21 8.55 5.32 3.46
N VAL A 22 7.92 4.16 3.69
CA VAL A 22 7.79 3.49 5.00
C VAL A 22 8.44 2.10 5.00
N ARG A 23 8.59 1.51 6.19
CA ARG A 23 9.03 0.11 6.30
C ARG A 23 7.88 -0.86 5.99
N VAL A 24 8.19 -2.01 5.39
CA VAL A 24 7.19 -3.06 5.13
C VAL A 24 6.49 -3.52 6.41
N THR A 25 7.22 -3.60 7.53
CA THR A 25 6.65 -3.95 8.84
C THR A 25 5.65 -2.92 9.34
N GLU A 26 5.94 -1.64 9.16
CA GLU A 26 5.07 -0.52 9.52
C GLU A 26 3.77 -0.56 8.72
N LEU A 27 3.88 -0.77 7.40
CA LEU A 27 2.71 -0.94 6.53
C LEU A 27 1.88 -2.18 6.92
N LYS A 28 2.52 -3.31 7.22
CA LYS A 28 1.83 -4.53 7.68
C LYS A 28 1.09 -4.29 9.00
N ASP A 29 1.71 -3.60 9.95
CA ASP A 29 1.12 -3.32 11.25
C ASP A 29 -0.05 -2.33 11.14
N ALA A 30 0.08 -1.29 10.31
CA ALA A 30 -1.01 -0.36 10.02
C ALA A 30 -2.22 -1.11 9.44
N LEU A 31 -1.99 -1.99 8.46
CA LEU A 31 -3.05 -2.77 7.82
C LEU A 31 -3.66 -3.83 8.73
N ARG A 32 -2.86 -4.48 9.58
CA ARG A 32 -3.32 -5.51 10.51
C ARG A 32 -4.18 -4.92 11.62
N HIS A 33 -3.80 -3.76 12.13
CA HIS A 33 -4.44 -3.13 13.29
C HIS A 33 -5.44 -2.04 12.90
N GLY A 34 -5.62 -1.76 11.61
CA GLY A 34 -6.49 -0.68 11.13
C GLY A 34 -6.02 0.69 11.62
N ARG A 35 -4.71 0.88 11.75
CA ARG A 35 -4.12 2.14 12.21
C ARG A 35 -3.70 3.00 11.03
N ASP A 36 -3.64 4.30 11.28
CA ASP A 36 -3.08 5.24 10.34
C ASP A 36 -1.58 4.99 10.14
N LEU A 37 -1.15 5.11 8.90
CA LEU A 37 0.24 5.11 8.49
C LEU A 37 0.69 6.57 8.40
N ARG A 38 1.53 6.99 9.36
CA ARG A 38 1.97 8.39 9.49
C ARG A 38 0.83 9.42 9.48
N GLY A 39 -0.28 9.11 10.14
CA GLY A 39 -1.44 10.01 10.23
C GLY A 39 -2.39 9.97 9.03
N HIS A 40 -2.13 9.11 8.04
CA HIS A 40 -3.02 8.89 6.90
C HIS A 40 -3.52 7.44 6.84
N ALA A 41 -4.73 7.23 6.33
CA ALA A 41 -5.24 5.89 6.13
C ALA A 41 -4.34 5.12 5.13
N PRO A 42 -3.88 3.88 5.46
CA PRO A 42 -3.03 3.11 4.56
C PRO A 42 -3.80 2.66 3.31
N PRO A 43 -3.10 2.46 2.17
CA PRO A 43 -3.74 1.95 0.96
C PRO A 43 -4.28 0.54 1.21
N GLN A 44 -5.48 0.26 0.70
CA GLN A 44 -6.14 -1.01 0.98
C GLN A 44 -5.65 -2.09 0.01
N PRO A 45 -5.22 -3.26 0.50
CA PRO A 45 -4.84 -4.36 -0.37
C PRO A 45 -6.09 -4.95 -1.04
N ILE A 46 -6.02 -5.16 -2.35
CA ILE A 46 -7.06 -5.81 -3.16
C ILE A 46 -7.11 -7.32 -2.97
N VAL A 47 -6.02 -7.91 -2.47
CA VAL A 47 -5.93 -9.33 -2.09
C VAL A 47 -5.40 -9.40 -0.66
N ARG A 48 -6.23 -9.94 0.25
CA ARG A 48 -5.90 -10.20 1.66
C ARG A 48 -5.91 -11.72 1.90
N GLY A 49 -4.79 -12.38 1.63
CA GLY A 49 -4.65 -13.81 1.95
C GLY A 49 -4.09 -14.03 3.36
N ALA A 50 -4.73 -14.88 4.15
CA ALA A 50 -4.17 -15.47 5.35
C ALA A 50 -3.91 -16.96 5.07
N GLY A 51 -2.66 -17.40 5.04
CA GLY A 51 -2.36 -18.81 4.80
C GLY A 51 -0.87 -19.14 4.69
N SER A 52 -0.55 -20.34 5.16
CA SER A 52 0.77 -20.98 5.43
C SER A 52 1.83 -20.96 4.30
N SER A 53 1.56 -20.35 3.15
CA SER A 53 2.49 -20.27 2.00
C SER A 53 2.76 -18.84 1.51
N GLY A 54 2.37 -17.81 2.26
CA GLY A 54 2.79 -16.43 1.97
C GLY A 54 2.09 -15.80 0.78
N THR A 55 0.75 -15.78 0.79
CA THR A 55 -0.02 -15.00 -0.20
C THR A 55 0.43 -13.53 -0.14
N GLN A 56 0.93 -13.03 -1.26
CA GLN A 56 1.41 -11.66 -1.38
C GLN A 56 0.23 -10.68 -1.23
N MET A 57 0.37 -9.69 -0.34
CA MET A 57 -0.56 -8.57 -0.29
C MET A 57 -0.32 -7.73 -1.54
N LEU A 58 -1.36 -7.63 -2.37
CA LEU A 58 -1.34 -6.86 -3.61
C LEU A 58 -2.16 -5.57 -3.44
N PHE A 59 -1.68 -4.50 -4.04
CA PHE A 59 -2.28 -3.17 -4.01
C PHE A 59 -2.41 -2.65 -5.44
N LEU A 60 -3.36 -1.75 -5.69
CA LEU A 60 -3.36 -0.98 -6.93
C LEU A 60 -2.32 0.12 -6.83
N LEU A 61 -1.50 0.28 -7.87
CA LEU A 61 -0.49 1.31 -7.94
C LEU A 61 -1.10 2.71 -7.78
N GLY A 62 -2.26 2.96 -8.39
CA GLY A 62 -2.97 4.23 -8.26
C GLY A 62 -3.28 4.59 -6.81
N ASP A 63 -3.87 3.65 -6.06
CA ASP A 63 -4.25 3.88 -4.66
C ASP A 63 -3.02 4.14 -3.78
N VAL A 64 -1.92 3.43 -4.04
CA VAL A 64 -0.65 3.64 -3.32
C VAL A 64 -0.06 5.01 -3.63
N MET A 65 -0.09 5.45 -4.90
CA MET A 65 0.40 6.77 -5.30
C MET A 65 -0.43 7.89 -4.68
N ASP A 66 -1.75 7.74 -4.65
CA ASP A 66 -2.64 8.76 -4.04
C ASP A 66 -2.33 8.92 -2.55
N VAL A 67 -2.13 7.81 -1.81
CA VAL A 67 -1.74 7.89 -0.39
C VAL A 67 -0.33 8.47 -0.23
N ALA A 68 0.62 8.12 -1.10
CA ALA A 68 1.96 8.70 -1.06
C ALA A 68 1.93 10.23 -1.28
N GLU A 69 1.11 10.72 -2.20
CA GLU A 69 0.93 12.14 -2.48
C GLU A 69 0.29 12.88 -1.29
N LEU A 70 -0.72 12.27 -0.65
CA LEU A 70 -1.31 12.79 0.58
C LEU A 70 -0.29 12.87 1.71
N MET A 71 0.54 11.85 1.89
CA MET A 71 1.59 11.82 2.92
C MET A 71 2.71 12.84 2.65
N ALA A 72 3.00 13.15 1.37
CA ALA A 72 4.02 14.11 1.00
C ALA A 72 3.56 15.58 1.11
N SER A 73 2.24 15.80 1.16
CA SER A 73 1.62 17.14 1.23
C SER A 73 1.33 17.61 2.66
N SER A 74 1.67 16.79 3.66
CA SER A 74 1.50 17.05 5.10
C SER A 74 2.82 17.40 5.78
#